data_AF-A0AAE9Q127-F1
#
_entry.id   AF-A0AAE9Q127-F1
#
_cell.length_a   1.000
_cell.length_b   1.000
_cell.length_c   1.000
_cell.angle_alpha   90.00
_cell.angle_beta   90.00
_cell.angle_gamma   90.00
#
_symmetry.space_group_name_H-M   'P 1'
#
loop_
_entity.id
_entity.type
_entity.pdbx_description
1 polymer ?
#
loop_
_entity_poly.entity_id
_entity_poly.type
_entity_poly.pdbx_seq_one_letter_code
_entity_poly.pdbx_strand_id
1 'polypeptide(L)'
;MEARKLDDLRSYFEPHALDEATTVQLVIDTEGAADIEIVSKGKTLKSIPARFKKDEYVTSLKELKGDLVDQYRRARKELERSMESGTTFMVKELRGLLGNPVLAPLVRTLVFKADDHLGYFNEETLVLTAPFAEQHTIGEEDKLIIAHPLHLFESGRWSDFQKDLFDRQIRQPFKQVFRELYLLNADERANATVSRRYAGHQVQPNKTVSLLKGRQWTVSYEDGLQKVYYAENLIANLYAMADWFSPADTEAPTLETVQFFDRTTYKSVPLNEVPPVLFSEVMRDVDLVVSVAHVGGVDPEASLTTIEMRRVIVQESLRLLKISNVRLDGNYARVDGTLGEYAVHLGSGGVYKQAKGALHIIPVHSQHRGRIFLPFLDEDPRTAEILSKVVLLAEDQKIKDPQILTQLQA
;
A
#
# COMPACT_ATOMS: atom_id res chain seq x y z
N MET A 1 5.28 -3.24 28.20
CA MET A 1 6.60 -3.54 27.62
C MET A 1 7.06 -2.47 26.62
N GLU A 2 6.36 -1.32 26.50
CA GLU A 2 6.55 -0.33 25.42
C GLU A 2 7.56 0.79 25.76
N ALA A 3 8.40 0.59 26.78
CA ALA A 3 9.43 1.54 27.16
C ALA A 3 10.64 0.83 27.79
N ARG A 4 11.26 -0.14 27.09
CA ARG A 4 12.70 -0.29 27.30
C ARG A 4 13.30 1.03 26.83
N LYS A 5 14.04 1.72 27.70
CA LYS A 5 14.57 3.03 27.33
C LYS A 5 15.44 2.83 26.11
N LEU A 6 15.40 3.76 25.16
CA LEU A 6 16.29 3.73 23.99
C LEU A 6 17.75 3.54 24.40
N ASP A 7 18.11 4.06 25.57
CA ASP A 7 19.42 3.92 26.21
C ASP A 7 19.78 2.46 26.53
N ASP A 8 18.80 1.63 26.91
CA ASP A 8 19.01 0.19 27.16
C ASP A 8 19.25 -0.60 25.86
N LEU A 9 18.83 -0.05 24.72
CA LEU A 9 18.98 -0.66 23.40
C LEU A 9 20.31 -0.31 22.74
N ARG A 10 20.95 0.81 23.12
CA ARG A 10 22.18 1.30 22.47
C ARG A 10 23.30 0.27 22.43
N SER A 11 23.48 -0.49 23.52
CA SER A 11 24.52 -1.52 23.63
C SER A 11 24.33 -2.69 22.65
N TYR A 12 23.11 -2.90 22.14
CA TYR A 12 22.83 -3.95 21.15
C TYR A 12 23.13 -3.51 19.72
N PHE A 13 23.26 -2.21 19.47
CA PHE A 13 23.65 -1.65 18.16
C PHE A 13 25.16 -1.54 17.98
N GLU A 14 25.94 -1.83 19.03
CA GLU A 14 27.41 -1.86 18.95
C GLU A 14 27.90 -3.29 18.65
N PRO A 15 29.00 -3.46 17.88
CA PRO A 15 29.56 -4.78 17.60
C PRO A 15 29.94 -5.53 18.88
N HIS A 16 29.26 -6.64 19.17
CA HIS A 16 29.59 -7.53 20.29
C HIS A 16 30.44 -8.72 19.81
N ALA A 17 31.59 -8.95 20.43
CA ALA A 17 32.48 -10.05 20.06
C ALA A 17 31.96 -11.40 20.58
N LEU A 18 31.70 -12.34 19.67
CA LEU A 18 31.38 -13.73 19.98
C LEU A 18 32.63 -14.63 20.05
N ASP A 19 33.65 -14.30 19.25
CA ASP A 19 35.01 -14.84 19.31
C ASP A 19 36.02 -13.82 18.73
N GLU A 20 37.30 -14.18 18.67
CA GLU A 20 38.37 -13.31 18.15
C GLU A 20 38.15 -12.79 16.72
N ALA A 21 37.33 -13.48 15.94
CA ALA A 21 37.13 -13.18 14.52
C ALA A 21 35.68 -12.82 14.17
N THR A 22 34.74 -12.89 15.12
CA THR A 22 33.30 -12.82 14.85
C THR A 22 32.61 -11.84 15.80
N THR A 23 31.92 -10.87 15.22
CA THR A 23 31.07 -9.92 15.95
C THR A 23 29.62 -10.06 15.51
N VAL A 24 28.70 -9.69 16.40
CA VAL A 24 27.27 -9.64 16.14
C VAL A 24 26.67 -8.36 16.70
N GLN A 25 25.69 -7.80 16.01
CA GLN A 25 24.97 -6.62 16.45
C GLN A 25 23.55 -6.60 15.88
N LEU A 26 22.68 -5.82 16.51
CA LEU A 26 21.40 -5.43 15.96
C LEU A 26 21.61 -4.28 14.97
N VAL A 27 20.92 -4.32 13.84
CA VAL A 27 20.89 -3.23 12.86
C VAL A 27 19.44 -2.88 12.53
N ILE A 28 19.18 -1.61 12.25
CA ILE A 28 17.92 -1.14 11.69
C ILE A 28 18.24 -0.48 10.36
N ASP A 29 17.57 -0.90 9.30
CA ASP A 29 17.79 -0.35 7.97
C ASP A 29 17.12 1.03 7.78
N THR A 30 17.30 1.61 6.60
CA THR A 30 16.74 2.92 6.25
C THR A 30 15.22 2.94 6.16
N GLU A 31 14.56 1.79 6.16
CA GLU A 31 13.10 1.64 6.14
C GLU A 31 12.54 1.32 7.54
N GLY A 32 13.40 1.15 8.56
CA GLY A 32 13.03 0.86 9.95
C GLY A 32 12.97 -0.63 10.28
N ALA A 33 13.34 -1.52 9.37
CA ALA A 33 13.32 -2.97 9.61
C ALA A 33 14.55 -3.40 10.42
N ALA A 34 14.29 -4.14 11.51
CA ALA A 34 15.35 -4.67 12.38
C ALA A 34 15.89 -6.01 11.87
N ASP A 35 17.21 -6.16 11.84
CA ASP A 35 17.90 -7.41 11.57
C ASP A 35 19.12 -7.62 12.48
N ILE A 36 19.70 -8.81 12.44
CA ILE A 36 20.95 -9.13 13.14
C ILE A 36 22.06 -9.21 12.09
N GLU A 37 23.03 -8.32 12.22
CA GLU A 37 24.24 -8.37 11.42
C GLU A 37 25.31 -9.19 12.14
N ILE A 38 25.95 -10.10 11.42
CA ILE A 38 27.08 -10.88 11.92
C ILE A 38 28.26 -10.78 10.95
N VAL A 39 29.40 -10.33 11.46
CA VAL A 39 30.62 -10.14 10.67
C VAL A 39 31.65 -11.13 11.16
N SER A 40 32.17 -11.97 10.27
CA SER A 40 33.27 -12.91 10.59
C SER A 40 34.44 -12.68 9.65
N LYS A 41 35.64 -12.49 10.20
CA LYS A 41 36.88 -12.19 9.44
C LYS A 41 36.70 -11.04 8.44
N GLY A 42 35.97 -9.99 8.84
CA GLY A 42 35.67 -8.82 8.02
C GLY A 42 34.61 -9.02 6.93
N LYS A 43 33.87 -10.14 6.92
CA LYS A 43 32.77 -10.39 5.97
C LYS A 43 31.44 -10.59 6.68
N THR A 44 30.41 -9.89 6.24
CA THR A 44 29.02 -10.08 6.69
C THR A 44 28.51 -11.46 6.25
N LEU A 45 27.98 -12.24 7.19
CA LEU A 45 27.41 -13.56 6.94
C LEU A 45 25.90 -13.47 6.72
N LYS A 46 25.35 -14.33 5.85
CA LYS A 46 23.89 -14.41 5.58
C LYS A 46 23.08 -14.97 6.75
N SER A 47 23.72 -15.66 7.68
CA SER A 47 23.04 -16.34 8.78
C SER A 47 24.00 -16.58 9.94
N ILE A 48 23.45 -16.58 11.15
CA ILE A 48 24.19 -16.87 12.37
C ILE A 48 24.72 -18.32 12.33
N PRO A 49 26.05 -18.54 12.43
CA PRO A 49 26.66 -19.87 12.46
C PRO A 49 26.09 -20.76 13.56
N ALA A 50 25.97 -22.07 13.30
CA ALA A 50 25.34 -23.02 14.22
C ALA A 50 25.94 -23.01 15.63
N ARG A 51 27.26 -22.82 15.75
CA ARG A 51 27.98 -22.76 17.03
C ARG A 51 27.54 -21.61 17.94
N PHE A 52 27.05 -20.50 17.38
CA PHE A 52 26.61 -19.32 18.13
C PHE A 52 25.09 -19.27 18.32
N LYS A 53 24.32 -20.23 17.78
CA LYS A 53 22.85 -20.17 17.86
C LYS A 53 22.30 -20.27 19.28
N LYS A 54 23.05 -20.89 20.18
CA LYS A 54 22.72 -21.11 21.61
C LYS A 54 23.48 -20.16 22.54
N ASP A 55 24.24 -19.22 21.99
CA ASP A 55 24.89 -18.18 22.78
C ASP A 55 23.81 -17.30 23.44
N GLU A 56 24.05 -16.91 24.70
CA GLU A 56 23.07 -16.17 25.51
C GLU A 56 22.80 -14.78 24.91
N TYR A 57 23.85 -14.06 24.51
CA TYR A 57 23.74 -12.74 23.89
C TYR A 57 23.02 -12.82 22.54
N VAL A 58 23.34 -13.83 21.71
CA VAL A 58 22.64 -14.08 20.44
C VAL A 58 21.16 -14.40 20.66
N THR A 59 20.83 -15.09 21.75
CA THR A 59 19.43 -15.42 22.08
C THR A 59 18.66 -14.15 22.45
N SER A 60 19.23 -13.31 23.33
CA SER A 60 18.65 -12.00 23.66
C SER A 60 18.50 -11.08 22.44
N LEU A 61 19.47 -11.09 21.52
CA LEU A 61 19.38 -10.34 20.26
C LEU A 61 18.21 -10.80 19.38
N LYS A 62 17.95 -12.11 19.30
CA LYS A 62 16.82 -12.64 18.52
C LYS A 62 15.48 -12.27 19.12
N GLU A 63 15.37 -12.33 20.44
CA GLU A 63 14.17 -11.89 21.16
C GLU A 63 13.92 -10.40 20.92
N LEU A 64 14.96 -9.57 21.09
CA LEU A 64 14.87 -8.14 20.84
C LEU A 64 14.53 -7.82 19.38
N LYS A 65 15.15 -8.50 18.41
CA LYS A 65 14.78 -8.38 16.99
C LYS A 65 13.29 -8.70 16.79
N GLY A 66 12.78 -9.76 17.43
CA GLY A 66 11.37 -10.12 17.39
C GLY A 66 10.47 -8.98 17.88
N ASP A 67 10.80 -8.42 19.04
CA ASP A 67 10.07 -7.29 19.62
C ASP A 67 10.04 -6.07 18.68
N LEU A 68 11.17 -5.75 18.05
CA LEU A 68 11.29 -4.61 17.11
C LEU A 68 10.55 -4.87 15.80
N VAL A 69 10.56 -6.10 15.28
CA VAL A 69 9.77 -6.48 14.10
C VAL A 69 8.27 -6.37 14.39
N ASP A 70 7.83 -6.77 15.57
CA ASP A 70 6.43 -6.63 15.96
C ASP A 70 6.04 -5.19 16.27
N GLN A 71 6.96 -4.37 16.83
CA GLN A 71 6.78 -2.92 16.94
C GLN A 71 6.62 -2.28 15.56
N TYR A 72 7.51 -2.60 14.62
CA TYR A 72 7.47 -2.12 13.25
C TYR A 72 6.14 -2.43 12.56
N ARG A 73 5.66 -3.68 12.64
CA ARG A 73 4.39 -4.11 12.05
C ARG A 73 3.20 -3.37 12.67
N ARG A 74 3.15 -3.25 13.99
CA ARG A 74 2.09 -2.52 14.70
C ARG A 74 2.09 -1.04 14.32
N ALA A 75 3.25 -0.42 14.25
CA ALA A 75 3.39 0.98 13.89
C ALA A 75 2.92 1.27 12.46
N ARG A 76 3.31 0.47 11.47
CA ARG A 76 2.82 0.63 10.08
C ARG A 76 1.30 0.64 10.02
N LYS A 77 0.67 -0.34 10.68
CA LYS A 77 -0.80 -0.46 10.72
C LYS A 77 -1.45 0.73 11.45
N GLU A 78 -0.87 1.20 12.54
CA GLU A 78 -1.43 2.31 13.31
C GLU A 78 -1.26 3.66 12.59
N LEU A 79 -0.17 3.86 11.87
CA LEU A 79 0.04 5.05 11.03
C LEU A 79 -0.95 5.08 9.86
N GLU A 80 -1.19 3.94 9.20
CA GLU A 80 -2.22 3.83 8.14
C GLU A 80 -3.60 4.13 8.70
N ARG A 81 -3.97 3.51 9.82
CA ARG A 81 -5.24 3.75 10.51
C ARG A 81 -5.40 5.22 10.90
N SER A 82 -4.34 5.85 11.38
CA SER A 82 -4.34 7.26 11.77
C SER A 82 -4.60 8.19 10.60
N MET A 83 -4.11 7.84 9.39
CA MET A 83 -4.48 8.55 8.16
C MET A 83 -5.97 8.36 7.83
N GLU A 84 -6.46 7.11 7.89
CA GLU A 84 -7.86 6.76 7.56
C GLU A 84 -8.86 7.46 8.50
N SER A 85 -8.55 7.59 9.79
CA SER A 85 -9.41 8.24 10.80
C SER A 85 -9.13 9.72 11.01
N GLY A 86 -8.16 10.32 10.29
CA GLY A 86 -7.78 11.71 10.50
C GLY A 86 -7.27 12.01 11.93
N THR A 87 -6.59 11.03 12.55
CA THR A 87 -6.05 11.18 13.91
C THR A 87 -5.09 12.35 13.97
N THR A 88 -5.30 13.22 14.94
CA THR A 88 -4.46 14.38 15.19
C THR A 88 -3.27 14.03 16.09
N PHE A 89 -2.09 14.49 15.68
CA PHE A 89 -0.84 14.40 16.42
C PHE A 89 -0.41 15.80 16.86
N MET A 90 -0.01 15.94 18.12
CA MET A 90 0.76 17.11 18.56
C MET A 90 2.22 16.96 18.10
N VAL A 91 2.90 18.07 17.82
CA VAL A 91 4.32 18.07 17.44
C VAL A 91 5.19 17.29 18.42
N LYS A 92 4.98 17.45 19.73
CA LYS A 92 5.71 16.68 20.76
C LYS A 92 5.56 15.16 20.62
N GLU A 93 4.39 14.68 20.18
CA GLU A 93 4.13 13.26 19.98
C GLU A 93 4.89 12.77 18.75
N LEU A 94 4.85 13.51 17.64
CA LEU A 94 5.63 13.21 16.44
C LEU A 94 7.14 13.20 16.72
N ARG A 95 7.65 14.15 17.50
CA ARG A 95 9.05 14.16 17.95
C ARG A 95 9.39 12.92 18.79
N GLY A 96 8.46 12.47 19.63
CA GLY A 96 8.59 11.22 20.38
C GLY A 96 8.70 9.99 19.46
N LEU A 97 7.88 9.92 18.41
CA LEU A 97 7.95 8.85 17.40
C LEU A 97 9.27 8.91 16.62
N LEU A 98 9.72 10.10 16.25
CA LEU A 98 10.99 10.33 15.52
C LEU A 98 12.24 10.08 16.38
N GLY A 99 12.09 10.05 17.70
CA GLY A 99 13.12 9.60 18.63
C GLY A 99 13.30 8.07 18.66
N ASN A 100 12.39 7.29 18.08
CA ASN A 100 12.48 5.84 18.02
C ASN A 100 13.08 5.37 16.68
N PRO A 101 14.15 4.54 16.68
CA PRO A 101 14.87 4.19 15.46
C PRO A 101 14.05 3.30 14.50
N VAL A 102 13.05 2.56 14.99
CA VAL A 102 12.13 1.77 14.16
C VAL A 102 11.03 2.64 13.57
N LEU A 103 10.53 3.62 14.33
CA LEU A 103 9.39 4.45 13.92
C LEU A 103 9.81 5.65 13.07
N ALA A 104 10.98 6.24 13.35
CA ALA A 104 11.44 7.44 12.68
C ALA A 104 11.53 7.29 11.15
N PRO A 105 12.06 6.18 10.60
CA PRO A 105 12.05 5.95 9.15
C PRO A 105 10.64 5.91 8.55
N LEU A 106 9.67 5.36 9.27
CA LEU A 106 8.28 5.30 8.82
C LEU A 106 7.64 6.68 8.82
N VAL A 107 7.83 7.46 9.89
CA VAL A 107 7.20 8.78 10.05
C VAL A 107 7.77 9.81 9.07
N ARG A 108 9.09 9.83 8.85
CA ARG A 108 9.76 10.81 7.96
C ARG A 108 9.34 10.73 6.49
N THR A 109 8.82 9.59 6.05
CA THR A 109 8.41 9.35 4.66
C THR A 109 6.94 9.66 4.40
N LEU A 110 6.18 9.96 5.45
CA LEU A 110 4.77 10.31 5.35
C LEU A 110 4.58 11.79 5.03
N VAL A 111 3.53 12.07 4.26
CA VAL A 111 3.03 13.43 4.04
C VAL A 111 2.08 13.78 5.17
N PHE A 112 2.31 14.89 5.84
CA PHE A 112 1.44 15.44 6.88
C PHE A 112 0.67 16.65 6.35
N LYS A 113 -0.45 16.96 7.02
CA LYS A 113 -1.25 18.15 6.81
C LYS A 113 -1.31 18.97 8.10
N ALA A 114 -1.05 20.26 8.01
CA ALA A 114 -1.31 21.26 9.05
C ALA A 114 -2.10 22.39 8.40
N ASP A 115 -3.36 22.59 8.84
CA ASP A 115 -4.33 23.43 8.13
C ASP A 115 -4.33 23.11 6.63
N ASP A 116 -4.10 24.07 5.74
CA ASP A 116 -4.08 23.86 4.28
C ASP A 116 -2.70 23.48 3.71
N HIS A 117 -1.69 23.34 4.57
CA HIS A 117 -0.32 23.04 4.17
C HIS A 117 -0.04 21.55 4.23
N LEU A 118 0.57 21.03 3.17
CA LEU A 118 0.95 19.63 3.02
C LEU A 118 2.47 19.54 2.91
N GLY A 119 3.08 18.54 3.53
CA GLY A 119 4.52 18.31 3.36
C GLY A 119 5.07 17.20 4.21
N TYR A 120 6.35 16.88 4.00
CA TYR A 120 7.12 15.99 4.87
C TYR A 120 7.53 16.76 6.12
N PHE A 121 7.27 16.19 7.30
CA PHE A 121 7.58 16.83 8.57
C PHE A 121 9.07 16.68 8.92
N ASN A 122 9.70 17.81 9.25
CA ASN A 122 11.08 17.87 9.76
C ASN A 122 11.06 18.35 11.21
N GLU A 123 11.49 17.49 12.13
CA GLU A 123 11.46 17.72 13.57
C GLU A 123 12.53 18.70 14.08
N GLU A 124 13.62 18.89 13.35
CA GLU A 124 14.73 19.75 13.75
C GLU A 124 14.41 21.23 13.48
N THR A 125 13.75 21.48 12.37
CA THR A 125 13.40 22.83 11.88
C THR A 125 11.93 23.18 12.09
N LEU A 126 11.11 22.21 12.50
CA LEU A 126 9.66 22.32 12.66
C LEU A 126 9.00 22.90 11.40
N VAL A 127 9.25 22.26 10.25
CA VAL A 127 8.63 22.65 8.98
C VAL A 127 7.98 21.46 8.29
N LEU A 128 6.89 21.74 7.58
CA LEU A 128 6.40 20.89 6.51
C LEU A 128 7.05 21.34 5.20
N THR A 129 7.75 20.42 4.53
CA THR A 129 8.34 20.69 3.21
C THR A 129 7.54 19.96 2.14
N ALA A 130 6.91 20.70 1.24
CA ALA A 130 6.27 20.16 0.04
C ALA A 130 7.32 19.96 -1.09
N PRO A 131 7.01 19.16 -2.12
CA PRO A 131 7.78 19.15 -3.36
C PRO A 131 7.98 20.57 -3.91
N PHE A 132 9.10 20.79 -4.60
CA PHE A 132 9.51 22.11 -5.12
C PHE A 132 9.84 23.17 -4.03
N ALA A 133 10.19 22.73 -2.83
CA ALA A 133 10.76 23.53 -1.74
C ALA A 133 9.83 24.61 -1.16
N GLU A 134 8.52 24.46 -1.30
CA GLU A 134 7.56 25.22 -0.49
C GLU A 134 7.64 24.71 0.96
N GLN A 135 7.92 25.61 1.90
CA GLN A 135 8.05 25.30 3.31
C GLN A 135 6.99 26.04 4.10
N HIS A 136 6.42 25.35 5.08
CA HIS A 136 5.50 25.93 6.05
C HIS A 136 6.03 25.65 7.46
N THR A 137 6.23 26.70 8.25
CA THR A 137 6.68 26.59 9.64
C THR A 137 5.53 26.13 10.53
N ILE A 138 5.84 25.24 11.45
CA ILE A 138 4.93 24.62 12.41
C ILE A 138 5.33 25.05 13.82
N GLY A 139 4.36 25.45 14.64
CA GLY A 139 4.53 25.69 16.06
C GLY A 139 4.49 24.40 16.89
N GLU A 140 5.11 24.38 18.07
CA GLU A 140 5.14 23.21 18.96
C GLU A 140 3.75 22.75 19.45
N GLU A 141 2.77 23.65 19.47
CA GLU A 141 1.38 23.36 19.85
C GLU A 141 0.47 23.05 18.65
N ASP A 142 1.01 23.10 17.43
CA ASP A 142 0.25 22.82 16.23
C ASP A 142 -0.11 21.34 16.15
N LYS A 143 -1.20 21.11 15.41
CA LYS A 143 -1.84 19.82 15.24
C LYS A 143 -1.67 19.37 13.80
N LEU A 144 -1.14 18.17 13.65
CA LEU A 144 -0.90 17.57 12.34
C LEU A 144 -1.73 16.31 12.19
N ILE A 145 -2.17 16.03 10.97
CA ILE A 145 -2.72 14.72 10.60
C ILE A 145 -1.85 14.12 9.50
N ILE A 146 -1.84 12.79 9.39
CA ILE A 146 -1.25 12.14 8.22
C ILE A 146 -2.20 12.42 7.04
N ALA A 147 -1.67 12.98 5.95
CA ALA A 147 -2.50 13.42 4.84
C ALA A 147 -3.12 12.22 4.10
N HIS A 148 -4.44 12.19 4.00
CA HIS A 148 -5.17 11.29 3.11
C HIS A 148 -5.06 11.75 1.63
N PRO A 149 -5.13 10.85 0.61
CA PRO A 149 -5.21 11.21 -0.81
C PRO A 149 -6.20 12.29 -1.16
N LEU A 150 -7.32 12.36 -0.44
CA LEU A 150 -8.32 13.41 -0.60
C LEU A 150 -7.69 14.80 -0.41
N HIS A 151 -6.88 15.01 0.62
CA HIS A 151 -6.22 16.29 0.87
C HIS A 151 -5.21 16.62 -0.25
N LEU A 152 -4.50 15.62 -0.75
CA LEU A 152 -3.56 15.79 -1.88
C LEU A 152 -4.33 16.19 -3.16
N PHE A 153 -5.45 15.52 -3.42
CA PHE A 153 -6.35 15.80 -4.54
C PHE A 153 -6.92 17.22 -4.45
N GLU A 154 -7.49 17.60 -3.31
CA GLU A 154 -8.08 18.93 -3.07
C GLU A 154 -7.03 20.06 -3.19
N SER A 155 -5.78 19.78 -2.81
CA SER A 155 -4.70 20.76 -2.96
C SER A 155 -4.25 21.00 -4.41
N GLY A 156 -4.63 20.14 -5.34
CA GLY A 156 -4.13 20.16 -6.72
C GLY A 156 -2.66 19.74 -6.89
N ARG A 157 -1.97 19.36 -5.80
CA ARG A 157 -0.54 19.00 -5.80
C ARG A 157 -0.25 17.50 -5.76
N TRP A 158 -1.27 16.65 -5.92
CA TRP A 158 -1.09 15.20 -5.78
C TRP A 158 0.00 14.63 -6.70
N SER A 159 0.03 15.06 -7.96
CA SER A 159 1.06 14.65 -8.93
C SER A 159 2.48 15.03 -8.51
N ASP A 160 2.63 16.14 -7.78
CA ASP A 160 3.93 16.63 -7.34
C ASP A 160 4.54 15.71 -6.28
N PHE A 161 3.71 15.29 -5.31
CA PHE A 161 4.11 14.29 -4.32
C PHE A 161 4.38 12.92 -4.96
N GLN A 162 3.56 12.51 -5.93
CA GLN A 162 3.77 11.26 -6.67
C GLN A 162 5.13 11.26 -7.38
N LYS A 163 5.46 12.34 -8.10
CA LYS A 163 6.73 12.49 -8.79
C LYS A 163 7.92 12.55 -7.83
N ASP A 164 7.80 13.31 -6.75
CA ASP A 164 8.86 13.49 -5.75
C ASP A 164 9.26 12.17 -5.05
N LEU A 165 8.29 11.31 -4.71
CA LEU A 165 8.58 9.98 -4.16
C LEU A 165 9.40 9.11 -5.12
N PHE A 166 9.16 9.22 -6.43
CA PHE A 166 9.96 8.54 -7.45
C PHE A 166 11.35 9.17 -7.59
N ASP A 167 11.45 10.50 -7.69
CA ASP A 167 12.71 11.21 -7.86
C ASP A 167 13.67 10.97 -6.67
N ARG A 168 13.15 10.94 -5.44
CA ARG A 168 13.92 10.68 -4.23
C ARG A 168 14.00 9.19 -3.85
N GLN A 169 13.37 8.32 -4.62
CA GLN A 169 13.25 6.87 -4.34
C GLN A 169 12.77 6.55 -2.92
N ILE A 170 11.78 7.30 -2.43
CA ILE A 170 11.22 7.13 -1.09
C ILE A 170 10.12 6.09 -1.09
N ARG A 171 10.18 5.14 -0.15
CA ARG A 171 9.11 4.18 0.09
C ARG A 171 8.31 4.54 1.32
N GLN A 172 7.02 4.72 1.14
CA GLN A 172 6.09 4.98 2.23
C GLN A 172 5.72 3.68 2.97
N PRO A 173 5.46 3.74 4.29
CA PRO A 173 5.16 2.56 5.11
C PRO A 173 3.89 1.81 4.67
N PHE A 174 3.01 2.47 3.94
CA PHE A 174 1.82 1.93 3.32
C PHE A 174 1.50 2.76 2.08
N LYS A 175 0.54 2.31 1.25
CA LYS A 175 0.00 3.17 0.18
C LYS A 175 -0.66 4.41 0.79
N GLN A 176 0.05 5.55 0.80
CA GLN A 176 -0.49 6.88 1.11
C GLN A 176 -0.66 7.68 -0.19
N VAL A 177 0.43 8.16 -0.80
CA VAL A 177 0.37 9.01 -2.01
C VAL A 177 -0.08 8.23 -3.26
N PHE A 178 0.04 6.90 -3.24
CA PHE A 178 -0.41 6.01 -4.31
C PHE A 178 -1.64 5.19 -3.90
N ARG A 179 -2.39 5.68 -2.90
CA ARG A 179 -3.65 5.07 -2.48
C ARG A 179 -4.78 5.52 -3.38
N GLU A 180 -5.64 4.57 -3.72
CA GLU A 180 -6.83 4.77 -4.52
C GLU A 180 -7.82 5.73 -3.82
N LEU A 181 -8.28 6.77 -4.51
CA LEU A 181 -9.26 7.74 -4.00
C LEU A 181 -10.62 7.52 -4.68
N TYR A 182 -11.66 7.32 -3.87
CA TYR A 182 -13.02 7.12 -4.36
C TYR A 182 -13.90 8.31 -3.96
N LEU A 183 -14.29 9.09 -4.96
CA LEU A 183 -15.25 10.20 -4.80
C LEU A 183 -16.65 9.73 -5.21
N LEU A 184 -17.68 10.45 -4.79
CA LEU A 184 -19.04 10.24 -5.29
C LEU A 184 -19.05 10.38 -6.81
N ASN A 185 -19.73 9.47 -7.50
CA ASN A 185 -20.00 9.55 -8.93
C ASN A 185 -21.35 10.26 -9.21
N ALA A 186 -21.75 10.38 -10.48
CA ALA A 186 -22.99 11.05 -10.84
C ALA A 186 -24.23 10.33 -10.28
N ASP A 187 -24.24 9.00 -10.36
CA ASP A 187 -25.36 8.17 -9.91
C ASP A 187 -25.54 8.22 -8.38
N GLU A 188 -24.45 8.23 -7.63
CA GLU A 188 -24.48 8.33 -6.16
C GLU A 188 -24.93 9.71 -5.69
N ARG A 189 -24.58 10.78 -6.43
CA ARG A 189 -25.14 12.12 -6.18
C ARG A 189 -26.64 12.18 -6.45
N ALA A 190 -27.15 11.38 -7.40
CA ALA A 190 -28.57 11.34 -7.75
C ALA A 190 -29.41 10.43 -6.84
N ASN A 191 -28.86 9.28 -6.42
CA ASN A 191 -29.56 8.25 -5.62
C ASN A 191 -29.46 8.46 -4.09
N ALA A 192 -28.88 9.59 -3.67
CA ALA A 192 -28.72 10.16 -2.33
C ALA A 192 -28.20 9.24 -1.21
N THR A 193 -28.74 8.05 -0.98
CA THR A 193 -28.47 7.24 0.23
C THR A 193 -27.82 5.88 -0.04
N VAL A 194 -27.71 5.47 -1.32
CA VAL A 194 -27.24 4.12 -1.69
C VAL A 194 -26.23 4.20 -2.84
N SER A 195 -25.12 3.49 -2.70
CA SER A 195 -24.20 3.23 -3.82
C SER A 195 -24.42 1.83 -4.37
N ARG A 196 -24.56 1.72 -5.70
CA ARG A 196 -24.65 0.47 -6.47
C ARG A 196 -23.39 0.21 -7.29
N ARG A 197 -22.29 0.87 -6.95
CA ARG A 197 -21.03 0.83 -7.73
C ARG A 197 -20.49 -0.58 -7.97
N TYR A 198 -20.74 -1.48 -7.02
CA TYR A 198 -20.28 -2.87 -7.06
C TYR A 198 -21.44 -3.88 -7.24
N ALA A 199 -22.63 -3.39 -7.63
CA ALA A 199 -23.78 -4.25 -7.83
C ALA A 199 -23.52 -5.29 -8.93
N GLY A 200 -23.87 -6.55 -8.69
CA GLY A 200 -23.73 -7.64 -9.67
C GLY A 200 -22.41 -8.42 -9.57
N HIS A 201 -21.44 -7.97 -8.76
CA HIS A 201 -20.23 -8.75 -8.54
C HIS A 201 -20.49 -9.94 -7.61
N GLN A 202 -20.31 -11.15 -8.13
CA GLN A 202 -20.32 -12.36 -7.32
C GLN A 202 -19.00 -12.54 -6.57
N VAL A 203 -19.06 -12.88 -5.28
CA VAL A 203 -17.87 -12.98 -4.40
C VAL A 203 -17.88 -14.24 -3.53
N GLN A 204 -16.69 -14.77 -3.24
CA GLN A 204 -16.46 -15.96 -2.42
C GLN A 204 -16.57 -15.61 -0.93
N PRO A 205 -17.56 -16.14 -0.18
CA PRO A 205 -17.86 -15.70 1.19
C PRO A 205 -16.67 -15.76 2.14
N ASN A 206 -15.99 -16.90 2.21
CA ASN A 206 -14.86 -17.12 3.14
C ASN A 206 -13.70 -16.15 2.86
N LYS A 207 -13.44 -15.86 1.58
CA LYS A 207 -12.39 -14.94 1.17
C LYS A 207 -12.78 -13.50 1.48
N THR A 208 -14.03 -13.11 1.20
CA THR A 208 -14.60 -11.80 1.54
C THR A 208 -14.51 -11.52 3.04
N VAL A 209 -15.03 -12.42 3.88
CA VAL A 209 -15.01 -12.27 5.35
C VAL A 209 -13.58 -12.17 5.86
N SER A 210 -12.65 -12.98 5.33
CA SER A 210 -11.24 -12.94 5.72
C SER A 210 -10.55 -11.61 5.37
N LEU A 211 -10.82 -11.06 4.17
CA LEU A 211 -10.28 -9.78 3.72
C LEU A 211 -10.78 -8.60 4.56
N LEU A 212 -12.07 -8.62 4.91
CA LEU A 212 -12.74 -7.53 5.61
C LEU A 212 -12.52 -7.57 7.13
N LYS A 213 -12.35 -8.76 7.73
CA LYS A 213 -12.05 -8.91 9.17
C LYS A 213 -10.79 -8.15 9.58
N GLY A 214 -9.74 -8.15 8.74
CA GLY A 214 -8.51 -7.41 8.97
C GLY A 214 -8.69 -5.88 9.00
N ARG A 215 -9.81 -5.40 8.46
CA ARG A 215 -10.20 -4.00 8.25
C ARG A 215 -11.36 -3.57 9.14
N GLN A 216 -11.59 -4.32 10.22
CA GLN A 216 -12.59 -4.02 11.26
C GLN A 216 -14.05 -4.14 10.81
N TRP A 217 -14.31 -4.82 9.70
CA TRP A 217 -15.66 -5.24 9.37
C TRP A 217 -16.06 -6.46 10.21
N THR A 218 -17.34 -6.53 10.55
CA THR A 218 -17.98 -7.64 11.25
C THR A 218 -19.14 -8.18 10.43
N VAL A 219 -19.53 -9.42 10.72
CA VAL A 219 -20.69 -10.07 10.11
C VAL A 219 -21.89 -9.91 11.04
N SER A 220 -22.99 -9.36 10.53
CA SER A 220 -24.31 -9.27 11.16
C SER A 220 -25.23 -10.33 10.56
N TYR A 221 -26.05 -10.97 11.39
CA TYR A 221 -27.08 -11.92 10.94
C TYR A 221 -28.24 -11.24 10.21
N GLU A 222 -28.54 -9.98 10.57
CA GLU A 222 -29.70 -9.25 10.04
C GLU A 222 -29.28 -8.31 8.89
N ASP A 223 -28.09 -7.73 8.98
CA ASP A 223 -27.66 -6.63 8.09
C ASP A 223 -26.54 -7.01 7.11
N GLY A 224 -25.98 -8.22 7.19
CA GLY A 224 -24.83 -8.62 6.37
C GLY A 224 -23.50 -8.07 6.90
N LEU A 225 -22.62 -7.58 6.03
CA LEU A 225 -21.29 -7.11 6.45
C LEU A 225 -21.35 -5.64 6.87
N GLN A 226 -20.78 -5.30 8.03
CA GLN A 226 -20.81 -3.94 8.55
C GLN A 226 -19.48 -3.48 9.14
N LYS A 227 -19.23 -2.17 9.14
CA LYS A 227 -18.09 -1.53 9.82
C LYS A 227 -18.59 -0.32 10.59
N VAL A 228 -18.22 -0.25 11.88
CA VAL A 228 -18.71 0.79 12.79
C VAL A 228 -17.67 1.89 12.95
N TYR A 229 -18.10 3.12 12.71
CA TYR A 229 -17.31 4.35 12.81
C TYR A 229 -17.82 5.15 14.00
N TYR A 230 -17.21 4.93 15.17
CA TYR A 230 -17.68 5.49 16.44
C TYR A 230 -17.56 7.01 16.53
N ALA A 231 -16.50 7.60 15.95
CA ALA A 231 -16.26 9.03 16.01
C ALA A 231 -17.26 9.81 15.15
N GLU A 232 -17.62 9.26 14.00
CA GLU A 232 -18.55 9.81 13.03
C GLU A 232 -20.01 9.44 13.31
N ASN A 233 -20.25 8.55 14.30
CA ASN A 233 -21.55 7.96 14.61
C ASN A 233 -22.21 7.24 13.43
N LEU A 234 -21.41 6.58 12.59
CA LEU A 234 -21.88 5.91 11.37
C LEU A 234 -21.66 4.39 11.42
N ILE A 235 -22.50 3.67 10.70
CA ILE A 235 -22.33 2.26 10.34
C ILE A 235 -22.28 2.21 8.82
N ALA A 236 -21.17 1.73 8.26
CA ALA A 236 -21.09 1.36 6.86
C ALA A 236 -21.59 -0.08 6.71
N ASN A 237 -22.45 -0.31 5.73
CA ASN A 237 -23.07 -1.59 5.45
C ASN A 237 -22.80 -2.00 4.01
N LEU A 238 -22.36 -3.25 3.82
CA LEU A 238 -22.21 -3.89 2.53
C LEU A 238 -23.25 -5.02 2.43
N TYR A 239 -24.28 -4.77 1.64
CA TYR A 239 -25.37 -5.70 1.44
C TYR A 239 -25.11 -6.62 0.24
N ALA A 240 -25.29 -7.91 0.48
CA ALA A 240 -25.39 -8.95 -0.53
C ALA A 240 -26.42 -9.97 -0.04
N MET A 241 -27.24 -10.49 -0.94
CA MET A 241 -28.14 -11.59 -0.61
C MET A 241 -27.33 -12.89 -0.46
N ALA A 242 -26.88 -13.18 0.76
CA ALA A 242 -26.08 -14.37 1.06
C ALA A 242 -26.11 -14.81 2.53
N ASP A 243 -25.84 -16.09 2.74
CA ASP A 243 -25.45 -16.64 4.04
C ASP A 243 -23.93 -16.49 4.21
N TRP A 244 -23.52 -15.52 5.03
CA TRP A 244 -22.11 -15.26 5.36
C TRP A 244 -21.52 -16.26 6.38
N PHE A 245 -22.34 -17.16 6.95
CA PHE A 245 -21.98 -18.07 8.04
C PHE A 245 -21.88 -19.53 7.59
N SER A 246 -22.60 -19.94 6.55
CA SER A 246 -22.51 -21.26 5.94
C SER A 246 -21.43 -21.30 4.85
N PRO A 247 -20.76 -22.45 4.61
CA PRO A 247 -20.12 -22.68 3.32
C PRO A 247 -21.21 -22.59 2.26
N ALA A 248 -21.32 -21.46 1.56
CA ALA A 248 -22.26 -21.30 0.47
C ALA A 248 -21.80 -22.19 -0.70
N ASP A 249 -21.97 -23.51 -0.56
CA ASP A 249 -21.63 -24.52 -1.55
C ASP A 249 -22.71 -24.60 -2.66
N THR A 250 -23.75 -23.75 -2.60
CA THR A 250 -24.89 -23.77 -3.55
C THR A 250 -24.91 -22.56 -4.49
N GLU A 251 -24.68 -21.33 -4.01
CA GLU A 251 -24.63 -20.12 -4.86
C GLU A 251 -23.79 -19.01 -4.20
N ALA A 252 -22.98 -18.30 -4.98
CA ALA A 252 -22.11 -17.27 -4.45
C ALA A 252 -22.85 -15.92 -4.24
N PRO A 253 -22.62 -15.21 -3.12
CA PRO A 253 -23.17 -13.88 -2.87
C PRO A 253 -22.97 -12.95 -4.06
N THR A 254 -24.02 -12.22 -4.42
CA THR A 254 -23.90 -11.10 -5.34
C THR A 254 -23.97 -9.81 -4.53
N LEU A 255 -22.93 -8.99 -4.60
CA LEU A 255 -22.93 -7.66 -3.99
C LEU A 255 -24.04 -6.82 -4.63
N GLU A 256 -24.75 -6.04 -3.81
CA GLU A 256 -25.84 -5.19 -4.30
C GLU A 256 -25.62 -3.73 -3.97
N THR A 257 -25.41 -3.41 -2.68
CA THR A 257 -25.36 -2.02 -2.24
C THR A 257 -24.33 -1.77 -1.15
N VAL A 258 -23.83 -0.55 -1.13
CA VAL A 258 -23.13 0.05 0.00
C VAL A 258 -24.00 1.17 0.55
N GLN A 259 -24.26 1.13 1.85
CA GLN A 259 -25.14 2.06 2.55
C GLN A 259 -24.51 2.54 3.85
N PHE A 260 -24.97 3.69 4.34
CA PHE A 260 -24.52 4.26 5.60
C PHE A 260 -25.72 4.54 6.49
N PHE A 261 -25.58 4.25 7.78
CA PHE A 261 -26.64 4.43 8.77
C PHE A 261 -26.11 5.20 9.98
N ASP A 262 -26.94 6.06 10.56
CA ASP A 262 -26.66 6.65 11.86
C ASP A 262 -26.73 5.56 12.93
N ARG A 263 -25.68 5.43 13.74
CA ARG A 263 -25.53 4.33 14.71
C ARG A 263 -26.56 4.36 15.84
N THR A 264 -27.17 5.51 16.11
CA THR A 264 -28.12 5.68 17.22
C THR A 264 -29.56 5.48 16.78
N THR A 265 -29.90 5.98 15.59
CA THR A 265 -31.26 5.97 15.05
C THR A 265 -31.49 4.89 14.01
N TYR A 266 -30.42 4.26 13.50
CA TYR A 266 -30.43 3.28 12.41
C TYR A 266 -31.06 3.81 11.11
N LYS A 267 -31.17 5.14 10.97
CA LYS A 267 -31.69 5.77 9.76
C LYS A 267 -30.58 5.87 8.72
N SER A 268 -30.97 5.68 7.46
CA SER A 268 -30.07 5.84 6.32
C SER A 268 -29.55 7.28 6.25
N VAL A 269 -28.25 7.41 6.03
CA VAL A 269 -27.53 8.69 5.91
C VAL A 269 -27.26 8.97 4.43
N PRO A 270 -27.58 10.17 3.92
CA PRO A 270 -27.21 10.57 2.57
C PRO A 270 -25.69 10.48 2.35
N LEU A 271 -25.27 9.91 1.21
CA LEU A 271 -23.88 9.72 0.81
C LEU A 271 -23.09 11.04 0.74
N ASN A 272 -23.75 12.16 0.46
CA ASN A 272 -23.13 13.48 0.47
C ASN A 272 -22.94 14.06 1.88
N GLU A 273 -23.56 13.48 2.90
CA GLU A 273 -23.35 13.80 4.32
C GLU A 273 -22.31 12.87 4.97
N VAL A 274 -21.92 11.77 4.30
CA VAL A 274 -20.85 10.88 4.75
C VAL A 274 -19.50 11.58 4.56
N PRO A 275 -18.60 11.59 5.58
CA PRO A 275 -17.27 12.16 5.44
C PRO A 275 -16.52 11.57 4.22
N PRO A 276 -15.95 12.38 3.32
CA PRO A 276 -15.41 11.86 2.06
C PRO A 276 -14.22 10.90 2.22
N VAL A 277 -13.38 11.10 3.25
CA VAL A 277 -12.32 10.14 3.62
C VAL A 277 -12.93 8.79 3.96
N LEU A 278 -13.92 8.76 4.86
CA LEU A 278 -14.61 7.55 5.28
C LEU A 278 -15.27 6.84 4.09
N PHE A 279 -16.00 7.58 3.25
CA PHE A 279 -16.59 7.04 2.03
C PHE A 279 -15.52 6.40 1.13
N SER A 280 -14.39 7.10 0.92
CA SER A 280 -13.31 6.59 0.08
C SER A 280 -12.75 5.28 0.61
N GLU A 281 -12.52 5.19 1.92
CA GLU A 281 -11.99 4.00 2.57
C GLU A 281 -12.95 2.82 2.56
N VAL A 282 -14.25 3.06 2.75
CA VAL A 282 -15.27 2.02 2.58
C VAL A 282 -15.29 1.50 1.15
N MET A 283 -15.27 2.38 0.15
CA MET A 283 -15.26 1.97 -1.25
C MET A 283 -13.99 1.20 -1.63
N ARG A 284 -12.86 1.55 -1.02
CA ARG A 284 -11.59 0.83 -1.18
C ARG A 284 -11.62 -0.56 -0.57
N ASP A 285 -12.23 -0.72 0.60
CA ASP A 285 -12.42 -2.03 1.23
C ASP A 285 -13.28 -2.95 0.36
N VAL A 286 -14.34 -2.43 -0.25
CA VAL A 286 -15.22 -3.18 -1.16
C VAL A 286 -14.53 -3.48 -2.50
N ASP A 287 -13.75 -2.54 -3.05
CA ASP A 287 -12.97 -2.79 -4.28
C ASP A 287 -11.96 -3.92 -4.11
N LEU A 288 -11.34 -4.02 -2.94
CA LEU A 288 -10.46 -5.15 -2.63
C LEU A 288 -11.23 -6.48 -2.64
N VAL A 289 -12.44 -6.50 -2.09
CA VAL A 289 -13.29 -7.70 -2.10
C VAL A 289 -13.63 -8.09 -3.53
N VAL A 290 -14.04 -7.13 -4.36
CA VAL A 290 -14.34 -7.41 -5.77
C VAL A 290 -13.10 -7.93 -6.49
N SER A 291 -11.94 -7.28 -6.34
CA SER A 291 -10.72 -7.67 -7.05
C SER A 291 -10.13 -9.01 -6.60
N VAL A 292 -10.23 -9.37 -5.32
CA VAL A 292 -9.55 -10.56 -4.77
C VAL A 292 -10.51 -11.71 -4.55
N ALA A 293 -11.77 -11.47 -4.21
CA ALA A 293 -12.75 -12.49 -3.83
C ALA A 293 -13.78 -12.80 -4.93
N HIS A 294 -13.64 -12.30 -6.15
CA HIS A 294 -14.58 -12.61 -7.24
C HIS A 294 -14.78 -14.12 -7.51
N VAL A 295 -15.95 -14.45 -8.04
CA VAL A 295 -16.34 -15.81 -8.45
C VAL A 295 -16.16 -15.96 -9.95
N GLY A 296 -15.44 -16.99 -10.36
CA GLY A 296 -14.96 -17.19 -11.72
C GLY A 296 -13.44 -17.06 -11.75
N GLY A 297 -12.75 -18.03 -12.35
CA GLY A 297 -11.27 -18.06 -12.39
C GLY A 297 -10.62 -16.98 -13.26
N VAL A 298 -11.39 -15.96 -13.65
CA VAL A 298 -10.96 -14.78 -14.38
C VAL A 298 -11.11 -13.60 -13.41
N ASP A 299 -10.01 -12.90 -13.12
CA ASP A 299 -10.07 -11.70 -12.29
C ASP A 299 -11.05 -10.69 -12.92
N PRO A 300 -11.97 -10.11 -12.14
CA PRO A 300 -12.80 -9.03 -12.65
C PRO A 300 -11.90 -7.86 -13.05
N GLU A 301 -12.39 -7.03 -13.96
CA GLU A 301 -11.65 -5.83 -14.35
C GLU A 301 -11.37 -4.99 -13.10
N ALA A 302 -10.10 -4.61 -12.90
CA ALA A 302 -9.72 -3.75 -11.78
C ALA A 302 -10.51 -2.43 -11.85
N SER A 303 -10.81 -1.83 -10.69
CA SER A 303 -11.46 -0.52 -10.66
C SER A 303 -10.66 0.52 -11.45
N LEU A 304 -11.39 1.49 -12.00
CA LEU A 304 -10.79 2.64 -12.68
C LEU A 304 -9.77 3.35 -11.79
N THR A 305 -10.08 3.52 -10.50
CA THR A 305 -9.15 4.12 -9.53
C THR A 305 -7.86 3.32 -9.37
N THR A 306 -7.96 1.98 -9.34
CA THR A 306 -6.77 1.10 -9.32
C THR A 306 -5.94 1.25 -10.60
N ILE A 307 -6.61 1.27 -11.76
CA ILE A 307 -5.96 1.46 -13.07
C ILE A 307 -5.27 2.83 -13.15
N GLU A 308 -5.89 3.89 -12.63
CA GLU A 308 -5.33 5.23 -12.56
C GLU A 308 -4.04 5.26 -11.73
N MET A 309 -4.03 4.67 -10.53
CA MET A 309 -2.82 4.61 -9.70
C MET A 309 -1.70 3.82 -10.36
N ARG A 310 -2.03 2.69 -11.00
CA ARG A 310 -1.06 1.91 -11.78
C ARG A 310 -0.52 2.68 -12.98
N ARG A 311 -1.37 3.45 -13.67
CA ARG A 311 -0.96 4.32 -14.78
C ARG A 311 0.08 5.33 -14.31
N VAL A 312 -0.11 5.97 -13.15
CA VAL A 312 0.88 6.91 -12.58
C VAL A 312 2.19 6.19 -12.25
N ILE A 313 2.13 5.03 -11.59
CA ILE A 313 3.33 4.24 -11.26
C ILE A 313 4.12 3.87 -12.51
N VAL A 314 3.43 3.40 -13.57
CA VAL A 314 4.05 3.07 -14.85
C VAL A 314 4.64 4.32 -15.48
N GLN A 315 3.91 5.44 -15.52
CA GLN A 315 4.37 6.70 -16.10
C GLN A 315 5.67 7.20 -15.45
N GLU A 316 5.72 7.24 -14.12
CA GLU A 316 6.89 7.71 -13.38
C GLU A 316 8.06 6.72 -13.49
N SER A 317 7.78 5.41 -13.51
CA SER A 317 8.82 4.40 -13.74
C SER A 317 9.45 4.53 -15.12
N LEU A 318 8.64 4.72 -16.17
CA LEU A 318 9.12 4.92 -17.54
C LEU A 318 9.97 6.19 -17.64
N ARG A 319 9.56 7.28 -16.96
CA ARG A 319 10.33 8.53 -16.88
C ARG A 319 11.71 8.31 -16.27
N LEU A 320 11.80 7.64 -15.12
CA LEU A 320 13.08 7.36 -14.46
C LEU A 320 13.98 6.42 -15.28
N LEU A 321 13.39 5.43 -15.94
CA LEU A 321 14.10 4.48 -16.79
C LEU A 321 14.46 5.05 -18.17
N LYS A 322 13.99 6.27 -18.49
CA LYS A 322 14.16 6.94 -19.79
C LYS A 322 13.61 6.11 -20.96
N ILE A 323 12.49 5.42 -20.73
CA ILE A 323 11.78 4.64 -21.75
C ILE A 323 10.73 5.54 -22.40
N SER A 324 10.88 5.81 -23.70
CA SER A 324 10.02 6.74 -24.45
C SER A 324 9.13 6.07 -25.49
N ASN A 325 9.32 4.79 -25.77
CA ASN A 325 8.54 3.99 -26.72
C ASN A 325 7.30 3.35 -26.09
N VAL A 326 6.75 3.98 -25.05
CA VAL A 326 5.53 3.53 -24.38
C VAL A 326 4.56 4.70 -24.23
N ARG A 327 3.33 4.52 -24.71
CA ARG A 327 2.23 5.47 -24.58
C ARG A 327 1.15 4.89 -23.67
N LEU A 328 0.74 5.65 -22.66
CA LEU A 328 -0.39 5.27 -21.80
C LEU A 328 -1.69 5.81 -22.42
N ASP A 329 -2.62 4.91 -22.74
CA ASP A 329 -3.84 5.20 -23.50
C ASP A 329 -5.01 4.38 -22.93
N GLY A 330 -5.93 5.07 -22.25
CA GLY A 330 -7.01 4.45 -21.48
C GLY A 330 -6.46 3.45 -20.46
N ASN A 331 -6.97 2.22 -20.52
CA ASN A 331 -6.58 1.12 -19.61
C ASN A 331 -5.31 0.37 -20.08
N TYR A 332 -4.58 0.87 -21.08
CA TYR A 332 -3.45 0.16 -21.67
C TYR A 332 -2.14 0.98 -21.66
N ALA A 333 -1.02 0.29 -21.45
CA ALA A 333 0.28 0.73 -21.89
C ALA A 333 0.56 0.16 -23.29
N ARG A 334 0.60 1.04 -24.29
CA ARG A 334 0.94 0.73 -25.69
C ARG A 334 2.45 0.82 -25.85
N VAL A 335 3.09 -0.23 -26.34
CA VAL A 335 4.55 -0.33 -26.43
C VAL A 335 4.96 -0.53 -27.88
N ASP A 336 5.77 0.39 -28.39
CA ASP A 336 6.36 0.31 -29.73
C ASP A 336 7.76 -0.33 -29.60
N GLY A 337 7.78 -1.66 -29.55
CA GLY A 337 9.01 -2.45 -29.44
C GLY A 337 9.73 -2.64 -30.78
N THR A 338 10.91 -3.26 -30.74
CA THR A 338 11.70 -3.56 -31.94
C THR A 338 11.15 -4.79 -32.69
N LEU A 339 10.63 -5.76 -31.95
CA LEU A 339 10.10 -7.03 -32.43
C LEU A 339 8.56 -7.01 -32.62
N GLY A 340 7.90 -5.92 -32.24
CA GLY A 340 6.49 -5.68 -32.52
C GLY A 340 5.86 -4.56 -31.71
N GLU A 341 4.57 -4.33 -31.98
CA GLU A 341 3.73 -3.39 -31.24
C GLU A 341 2.86 -4.17 -30.23
N TYR A 342 2.84 -3.71 -28.98
CA TYR A 342 2.19 -4.40 -27.87
C TYR A 342 1.20 -3.52 -27.12
N ALA A 343 0.27 -4.15 -26.41
CA ALA A 343 -0.61 -3.51 -25.45
C ALA A 343 -0.66 -4.32 -24.15
N VAL A 344 -0.29 -3.71 -23.03
CA VAL A 344 -0.38 -4.30 -21.70
C VAL A 344 -1.56 -3.65 -20.96
N HIS A 345 -2.54 -4.46 -20.55
CA HIS A 345 -3.70 -3.97 -19.80
C HIS A 345 -3.31 -3.65 -18.35
N LEU A 346 -3.57 -2.42 -17.91
CA LEU A 346 -3.20 -1.90 -16.59
C LEU A 346 -4.10 -2.44 -15.45
N GLY A 347 -5.25 -3.03 -15.77
CA GLY A 347 -6.10 -3.70 -14.78
C GLY A 347 -5.71 -5.15 -14.52
N SER A 348 -5.52 -5.93 -15.59
CA SER A 348 -5.36 -7.39 -15.54
C SER A 348 -3.93 -7.88 -15.78
N GLY A 349 -3.06 -7.04 -16.33
CA GLY A 349 -1.72 -7.45 -16.80
C GLY A 349 -1.74 -8.32 -18.06
N GLY A 350 -2.90 -8.46 -18.73
CA GLY A 350 -3.00 -9.14 -20.02
C GLY A 350 -2.17 -8.42 -21.08
N VAL A 351 -1.49 -9.20 -21.94
CA VAL A 351 -0.60 -8.68 -22.99
C VAL A 351 -1.15 -9.08 -24.35
N TYR A 352 -1.16 -8.14 -25.28
CA TYR A 352 -1.56 -8.36 -26.67
C TYR A 352 -0.48 -7.84 -27.60
N LYS A 353 -0.20 -8.58 -28.68
CA LYS A 353 0.61 -8.13 -29.81
C LYS A 353 -0.28 -7.80 -30.99
N GLN A 354 -0.03 -6.67 -31.63
CA GLN A 354 -0.79 -6.22 -32.80
C GLN A 354 -0.74 -7.29 -33.91
N ALA A 355 -1.90 -7.54 -34.51
CA ALA A 355 -2.11 -8.54 -35.56
C ALA A 355 -1.76 -10.00 -35.18
N LYS A 356 -1.46 -10.31 -33.91
CA LYS A 356 -1.15 -11.68 -33.44
C LYS A 356 -1.98 -12.15 -32.24
N GLY A 357 -2.58 -11.23 -31.49
CA GLY A 357 -3.46 -11.57 -30.37
C GLY A 357 -2.74 -11.64 -29.02
N ALA A 358 -3.24 -12.45 -28.10
CA ALA A 358 -2.74 -12.49 -26.72
C ALA A 358 -1.35 -13.15 -26.60
N LEU A 359 -0.51 -12.59 -25.73
CA LEU A 359 0.79 -13.16 -25.35
C LEU A 359 0.74 -13.70 -23.92
N HIS A 360 1.29 -14.89 -23.72
CA HIS A 360 1.41 -15.53 -22.42
C HIS A 360 2.81 -15.30 -21.84
N ILE A 361 2.95 -14.20 -21.10
CA ILE A 361 4.18 -13.84 -20.39
C ILE A 361 3.98 -14.14 -18.90
N ILE A 362 4.66 -15.18 -18.41
CA ILE A 362 4.64 -15.54 -16.98
C ILE A 362 5.68 -14.68 -16.26
N PRO A 363 5.28 -13.83 -15.30
CA PRO A 363 6.22 -13.01 -14.54
C PRO A 363 7.09 -13.88 -13.63
N VAL A 364 8.41 -13.91 -13.88
CA VAL A 364 9.37 -14.49 -12.92
C VAL A 364 9.70 -13.45 -11.86
N HIS A 365 8.93 -13.45 -10.78
CA HIS A 365 8.99 -12.43 -9.71
C HIS A 365 10.40 -12.35 -9.07
N SER A 366 11.15 -13.46 -9.09
CA SER A 366 12.53 -13.53 -8.58
C SER A 366 13.56 -12.85 -9.48
N GLN A 367 13.34 -12.76 -10.80
CA GLN A 367 14.27 -12.15 -11.75
C GLN A 367 14.24 -10.61 -11.73
N HIS A 368 13.13 -10.02 -11.25
CA HIS A 368 12.95 -8.57 -11.14
C HIS A 368 13.09 -8.04 -9.70
N ARG A 369 13.39 -8.90 -8.71
CA ARG A 369 13.67 -8.47 -7.34
C ARG A 369 14.76 -7.39 -7.33
N GLY A 370 14.39 -6.20 -6.87
CA GLY A 370 15.30 -5.04 -6.74
C GLY A 370 15.47 -4.18 -8.00
N ARG A 371 14.87 -4.54 -9.15
CA ARG A 371 14.95 -3.72 -10.38
C ARG A 371 13.80 -2.76 -10.57
N ILE A 372 12.65 -3.05 -9.96
CA ILE A 372 11.45 -2.23 -10.08
C ILE A 372 11.20 -1.56 -8.73
N PHE A 373 11.18 -0.23 -8.76
CA PHE A 373 10.91 0.59 -7.60
C PHE A 373 9.40 0.81 -7.48
N LEU A 374 8.83 0.45 -6.32
CA LEU A 374 7.51 0.88 -5.90
C LEU A 374 7.68 1.86 -4.72
N PRO A 375 6.94 2.99 -4.70
CA PRO A 375 7.08 4.05 -3.70
C PRO A 375 6.39 3.73 -2.37
N PHE A 376 6.16 2.45 -2.07
CA PHE A 376 5.53 1.99 -0.83
C PHE A 376 6.00 0.57 -0.49
N LEU A 377 5.89 0.21 0.79
CA LEU A 377 6.34 -1.08 1.33
C LEU A 377 5.28 -2.18 1.27
N ASP A 378 4.04 -1.86 0.92
CA ASP A 378 2.99 -2.86 0.76
C ASP A 378 3.25 -3.71 -0.48
N GLU A 379 2.96 -5.01 -0.39
CA GLU A 379 3.06 -5.89 -1.55
C GLU A 379 1.95 -5.56 -2.55
N ASP A 380 2.34 -5.23 -3.78
CA ASP A 380 1.43 -5.08 -4.92
C ASP A 380 1.94 -5.91 -6.11
N PRO A 381 1.76 -7.25 -6.06
CA PRO A 381 2.32 -8.14 -7.08
C PRO A 381 1.74 -7.88 -8.47
N ARG A 382 0.48 -7.43 -8.57
CA ARG A 382 -0.16 -7.13 -9.86
C ARG A 382 0.46 -5.88 -10.50
N THR A 383 0.68 -4.81 -9.73
CA THR A 383 1.37 -3.61 -10.22
C THR A 383 2.81 -3.92 -10.61
N ALA A 384 3.53 -4.71 -9.81
CA ALA A 384 4.89 -5.15 -10.11
C ALA A 384 4.96 -6.00 -11.40
N GLU A 385 4.00 -6.91 -11.60
CA GLU A 385 3.87 -7.72 -12.82
C GLU A 385 3.64 -6.84 -14.05
N ILE A 386 2.66 -5.93 -13.98
CA ILE A 386 2.32 -5.02 -15.09
C ILE A 386 3.56 -4.22 -15.49
N LEU A 387 4.22 -3.58 -14.52
CA LEU A 387 5.40 -2.78 -14.78
C LEU A 387 6.56 -3.63 -15.35
N SER A 388 6.75 -4.85 -14.85
CA SER A 388 7.73 -5.79 -15.41
C SER A 388 7.45 -6.10 -16.87
N LYS A 389 6.19 -6.37 -17.23
CA LYS A 389 5.77 -6.66 -18.62
C LYS A 389 5.97 -5.46 -19.52
N VAL A 390 5.59 -4.26 -19.08
CA VAL A 390 5.80 -3.02 -19.86
C VAL A 390 7.29 -2.81 -20.14
N VAL A 391 8.15 -2.88 -19.12
CA VAL A 391 9.59 -2.67 -19.29
C VAL A 391 10.22 -3.77 -20.15
N LEU A 392 9.83 -5.04 -19.94
CA LEU A 392 10.32 -6.17 -20.72
C LEU A 392 10.03 -6.00 -22.22
N LEU A 393 8.82 -5.58 -22.57
CA LEU A 393 8.40 -5.38 -23.97
C LEU A 393 8.95 -4.10 -24.57
N ALA A 394 9.17 -3.06 -23.77
CA ALA A 394 9.80 -1.82 -24.24
C ALA A 394 11.26 -2.05 -24.66
N GLU A 395 11.91 -3.06 -24.08
CA GLU A 395 13.26 -3.51 -24.42
C GLU A 395 13.26 -4.93 -25.02
N ASP A 396 12.28 -5.24 -25.87
CA ASP A 396 12.04 -6.59 -26.40
C ASP A 396 13.25 -7.25 -27.09
N GLN A 397 14.15 -6.47 -27.66
CA GLN A 397 15.42 -6.92 -28.24
C GLN A 397 16.40 -7.52 -27.21
N LYS A 398 16.20 -7.24 -25.91
CA LYS A 398 17.00 -7.80 -24.81
C LYS A 398 16.40 -9.10 -24.24
N ILE A 399 15.20 -9.50 -24.69
CA ILE A 399 14.55 -10.72 -24.23
C ILE A 399 15.38 -11.93 -24.68
N LYS A 400 15.70 -12.80 -23.72
CA LYS A 400 16.44 -14.05 -23.96
C LYS A 400 15.59 -15.29 -23.72
N ASP A 401 14.40 -15.14 -23.17
CA ASP A 401 13.51 -16.26 -22.88
C ASP A 401 13.00 -16.85 -24.21
N PRO A 402 13.33 -18.11 -24.54
CA PRO A 402 12.95 -18.72 -25.81
C PRO A 402 11.44 -18.91 -25.95
N GLN A 403 10.70 -19.08 -24.85
CA GLN A 403 9.24 -19.22 -24.89
C GLN A 403 8.58 -17.90 -25.28
N ILE A 404 9.10 -16.77 -24.78
CA ILE A 404 8.61 -15.44 -25.16
C ILE A 404 9.01 -15.16 -26.61
N LEU A 405 10.26 -15.37 -26.99
CA LEU A 405 10.73 -15.12 -28.36
C LEU A 405 9.95 -15.92 -29.41
N THR A 406 9.61 -17.17 -29.12
CA THR A 406 8.79 -18.01 -30.01
C THR A 406 7.40 -17.40 -30.22
N GLN A 407 6.75 -16.92 -29.15
CA GLN A 407 5.46 -16.22 -29.24
C GLN A 407 5.55 -14.87 -29.96
N LEU A 408 6.71 -14.22 -29.96
CA LEU A 408 6.92 -12.97 -30.72
C LEU A 408 7.12 -13.22 -32.21
N GLN A 409 7.76 -14.33 -32.57
CA GLN A 409 8.06 -14.71 -33.96
C GLN A 409 6.88 -15.35 -34.67
N ALA A 410 6.17 -16.27 -34.01
CA ALA A 410 4.87 -16.80 -34.42
C ALA A 410 3.88 -15.65 -34.55
#